data_AF-A0A090WTV3-F1
#
_entry.id   AF-A0A090WTV3-F1
#
_cell.length_a   1.000
_cell.length_b   1.000
_cell.length_c   1.000
_cell.angle_alpha   90.00
_cell.angle_beta   90.00
_cell.angle_gamma   90.00
#
_symmetry.space_group_name_H-M   'P 1'
#
loop_
_entity.id
_entity.type
_entity.pdbx_description
1 polymer ?
#
loop_
_entity_poly.entity_id
_entity_poly.type
_entity_poly.pdbx_seq_one_letter_code
_entity_poly.pdbx_strand_id
1 'polypeptide(L)'
;MKNRQKEVEKLMKGHGDSNIKKTIKIKMPNHAKLKVNIKYGEVEFASNVSDLKANLSHSKFTAYSVNGSSTSINASYSPVNVEFWNLGELNLNYVNNAEIKEVKQLVLNATSSNIDIDKLSGSAIIDGNIGDLNISKIEDSFSNLNIILQNSNAFIKLPSVDANVQYKGSYSKFSHPNQSAKNQSSSSFSKSGSSGKSIIINAKYSNVEME
;
A
#
# COMPACT_ATOMS: atom_id res chain seq x y z
N MET A 1 36.22 -11.17 10.07
CA MET A 1 35.58 -10.23 9.11
C MET A 1 36.24 -10.21 7.73
N LYS A 2 37.58 -10.07 7.60
CA LYS A 2 38.29 -10.00 6.30
C LYS A 2 38.06 -11.21 5.36
N ASN A 3 37.94 -12.43 5.88
CA ASN A 3 37.71 -13.62 5.03
C ASN A 3 36.30 -13.63 4.41
N ARG A 4 35.29 -13.16 5.15
CA ARG A 4 33.91 -13.11 4.69
C ARG A 4 33.70 -12.05 3.60
N GLN A 5 34.43 -10.92 3.68
CA GLN A 5 34.45 -9.92 2.61
C GLN A 5 35.08 -10.47 1.32
N LYS A 6 36.21 -11.19 1.41
CA LYS A 6 36.86 -11.82 0.25
C LYS A 6 35.99 -12.88 -0.42
N GLU A 7 35.24 -13.64 0.36
CA GLU A 7 34.32 -14.66 -0.14
C GLU A 7 33.11 -14.04 -0.87
N VAL A 8 32.56 -12.96 -0.33
CA VAL A 8 31.50 -12.17 -0.97
C VAL A 8 32.00 -11.52 -2.28
N GLU A 9 33.20 -10.96 -2.29
CA GLU A 9 33.81 -10.39 -3.50
C GLU A 9 34.04 -11.45 -4.59
N LYS A 10 34.46 -12.67 -4.20
CA LYS A 10 34.66 -13.78 -5.14
C LYS A 10 33.34 -14.25 -5.76
N LEU A 11 32.25 -14.25 -4.99
CA LEU A 11 30.90 -14.53 -5.49
C LEU A 11 30.35 -13.42 -6.41
N MET A 12 30.80 -12.18 -6.22
CA MET A 12 30.39 -11.02 -7.03
C MET A 12 31.15 -10.90 -8.36
N LYS A 13 32.38 -11.41 -8.47
CA LYS A 13 33.24 -11.28 -9.67
C LYS A 13 33.05 -12.34 -10.76
N GLY A 14 32.22 -13.37 -10.54
CA GLY A 14 31.94 -14.38 -11.57
C GLY A 14 31.08 -13.83 -12.70
N HIS A 15 31.64 -13.81 -13.92
CA HIS A 15 30.94 -13.42 -15.16
C HIS A 15 29.68 -14.27 -15.37
N GLY A 16 28.62 -13.60 -15.82
CA GLY A 16 27.23 -14.01 -15.71
C GLY A 16 26.85 -15.22 -16.55
N ASP A 17 26.54 -16.30 -15.86
CA ASP A 17 25.56 -17.27 -16.34
C ASP A 17 24.18 -16.74 -15.94
N SER A 18 23.31 -16.50 -16.93
CA SER A 18 22.02 -15.79 -16.76
C SER A 18 20.99 -16.56 -15.91
N ASN A 19 21.30 -17.78 -15.48
CA ASN A 19 20.42 -18.67 -14.73
C ASN A 19 20.85 -18.94 -13.27
N ILE A 20 21.89 -18.28 -12.75
CA ILE A 20 22.34 -18.51 -11.36
C ILE A 20 21.53 -17.66 -10.37
N LYS A 21 20.73 -18.32 -9.52
CA LYS A 21 20.05 -17.67 -8.38
C LYS A 21 21.01 -17.51 -7.19
N LYS A 22 21.46 -16.28 -6.93
CA LYS A 22 22.28 -15.95 -5.76
C LYS A 22 21.38 -15.51 -4.60
N THR A 23 21.51 -16.14 -3.44
CA THR A 23 20.70 -15.84 -2.24
C THR A 23 21.60 -15.46 -1.07
N ILE A 24 21.30 -14.35 -0.39
CA ILE A 24 21.95 -13.94 0.85
C ILE A 24 20.93 -14.04 1.98
N LYS A 25 21.20 -14.90 2.97
CA LYS A 25 20.38 -15.01 4.18
C LYS A 25 21.07 -14.29 5.35
N ILE A 26 20.40 -13.29 5.91
CA ILE A 26 20.90 -12.50 7.04
C ILE A 26 19.94 -12.72 8.22
N LYS A 27 20.46 -13.25 9.33
CA LYS A 27 19.74 -13.30 10.61
C LYS A 27 20.04 -12.02 11.38
N MET A 28 19.00 -11.39 11.91
CA MET A 28 19.10 -10.11 12.61
C MET A 28 18.32 -10.15 13.93
N PRO A 29 18.71 -9.34 14.94
CA PRO A 29 17.91 -9.17 16.15
C PRO A 29 16.54 -8.53 15.85
N ASN A 30 15.51 -8.89 16.62
CA ASN A 30 14.13 -8.43 16.42
C ASN A 30 13.95 -6.90 16.47
N HIS A 31 14.80 -6.18 17.21
CA HIS A 31 14.72 -4.72 17.39
C HIS A 31 15.80 -3.96 16.61
N ALA A 32 16.44 -4.60 15.62
CA ALA A 32 17.41 -3.93 14.78
C ALA A 32 16.71 -2.88 13.90
N LYS A 33 17.21 -1.63 13.93
CA LYS A 33 16.79 -0.59 12.99
C LYS A 33 17.47 -0.83 11.65
N LEU A 34 16.69 -1.01 10.59
CA LEU A 34 17.20 -1.39 9.28
C LEU A 34 17.01 -0.27 8.27
N LYS A 35 18.08 0.00 7.54
CA LYS A 35 18.05 0.83 6.34
C LYS A 35 18.54 -0.02 5.17
N VAL A 36 17.67 -0.24 4.18
CA VAL A 36 17.98 -1.05 2.99
C VAL A 36 17.84 -0.20 1.72
N ASN A 37 18.74 -0.40 0.78
CA ASN A 37 18.71 0.24 -0.53
C ASN A 37 19.00 -0.84 -1.58
N ILE A 38 17.97 -1.23 -2.34
CA ILE A 38 18.01 -2.35 -3.28
C ILE A 38 17.60 -1.83 -4.66
N LYS A 39 18.49 -2.03 -5.65
CA LYS A 39 18.25 -1.56 -7.03
C LYS A 39 17.71 -2.64 -7.96
N TYR A 40 17.98 -3.91 -7.67
CA TYR A 40 17.55 -5.05 -8.47
C TYR A 40 17.46 -6.29 -7.58
N GLY A 41 16.61 -7.23 -7.98
CA GLY A 41 16.45 -8.53 -7.32
C GLY A 41 15.20 -8.59 -6.44
N GLU A 42 15.26 -9.43 -5.41
CA GLU A 42 14.16 -9.65 -4.49
C GLU A 42 14.67 -9.49 -3.05
N VAL A 43 13.89 -8.82 -2.23
CA VAL A 43 14.13 -8.70 -0.80
C VAL A 43 12.90 -9.20 -0.05
N GLU A 44 13.13 -10.09 0.90
CA GLU A 44 12.08 -10.71 1.70
C GLU A 44 12.37 -10.54 3.20
N PHE A 45 11.37 -10.04 3.93
CA PHE A 45 11.34 -10.03 5.38
C PHE A 45 10.36 -11.10 5.86
N ALA A 46 10.90 -12.29 6.17
CA ALA A 46 10.11 -13.46 6.59
C ALA A 46 9.47 -13.33 7.99
N SER A 47 9.77 -12.27 8.73
CA SER A 47 9.26 -11.99 10.08
C SER A 47 8.87 -10.53 10.22
N ASN A 48 8.34 -10.16 11.39
CA ASN A 48 8.10 -8.76 11.72
C ASN A 48 9.37 -7.91 11.53
N VAL A 49 9.22 -6.81 10.79
CA VAL A 49 10.19 -5.74 10.66
C VAL A 49 9.60 -4.45 11.21
N SER A 50 10.36 -3.76 12.05
CA SER A 50 9.92 -2.51 12.69
C SER A 50 10.86 -1.36 12.37
N ASP A 51 10.28 -0.16 12.17
CA ASP A 51 11.01 1.06 11.82
C ASP A 51 11.92 0.91 10.59
N LEU A 52 11.44 0.18 9.58
CA LEU A 52 12.18 -0.09 8.35
C LEU A 52 12.27 1.19 7.50
N LYS A 53 13.49 1.52 7.07
CA LYS A 53 13.71 2.51 6.00
C LYS A 53 14.18 1.81 4.75
N ALA A 54 13.32 1.70 3.74
CA ALA A 54 13.63 0.98 2.52
C ALA A 54 13.55 1.89 1.29
N ASN A 55 14.57 1.83 0.44
CA ASN A 55 14.53 2.38 -0.90
C ASN A 55 14.70 1.22 -1.89
N LEU A 56 13.69 1.03 -2.72
CA LEU A 56 13.58 -0.11 -3.63
C LEU A 56 13.41 0.45 -5.04
N SER A 57 14.26 0.04 -5.95
CA SER A 57 14.12 0.29 -7.38
C SER A 57 14.12 -1.06 -8.09
N HIS A 58 13.27 -1.26 -9.09
CA HIS A 58 13.21 -2.47 -9.92
C HIS A 58 13.43 -3.79 -9.16
N SER A 59 12.89 -3.89 -7.94
CA SER A 59 13.11 -5.02 -7.05
C SER A 59 11.80 -5.43 -6.39
N LYS A 60 11.58 -6.73 -6.27
CA LYS A 60 10.40 -7.24 -5.58
C LYS A 60 10.62 -7.13 -4.07
N PHE A 61 9.64 -6.58 -3.37
CA PHE A 61 9.61 -6.53 -1.92
C PHE A 61 8.49 -7.40 -1.38
N THR A 62 8.85 -8.28 -0.45
CA THR A 62 7.93 -9.15 0.26
C THR A 62 8.16 -8.98 1.76
N ALA A 63 7.11 -8.79 2.55
CA ALA A 63 7.24 -8.75 4.00
C ALA A 63 6.04 -9.43 4.69
N TYR A 64 6.33 -10.23 5.72
CA TYR A 64 5.29 -10.82 6.55
C TYR A 64 4.60 -9.76 7.41
N SER A 65 5.36 -8.88 8.07
CA SER A 65 4.75 -7.86 8.92
C SER A 65 5.60 -6.61 8.98
N VAL A 66 4.99 -5.45 8.75
CA VAL A 66 5.61 -4.12 8.71
C VAL A 66 5.00 -3.23 9.78
N ASN A 67 5.83 -2.77 10.71
CA ASN A 67 5.42 -2.07 11.93
C ASN A 67 6.28 -0.82 12.20
N GLY A 68 5.83 0.03 13.12
CA GLY A 68 6.64 1.11 13.68
C GLY A 68 6.37 2.46 13.03
N SER A 69 6.22 3.50 13.86
CA SER A 69 5.90 4.86 13.42
C SER A 69 7.02 5.50 12.61
N SER A 70 8.25 4.96 12.66
CA SER A 70 9.37 5.45 11.86
C SER A 70 9.58 4.66 10.56
N THR A 71 8.67 3.74 10.23
CA THR A 71 8.74 2.99 8.97
C THR A 71 8.38 3.86 7.78
N SER A 72 9.25 3.83 6.77
CA SER A 72 9.06 4.49 5.49
C SER A 72 9.67 3.63 4.38
N ILE A 73 8.83 3.15 3.49
CA ILE A 73 9.20 2.29 2.36
C ILE A 73 8.94 3.06 1.06
N ASN A 74 9.97 3.30 0.28
CA ASN A 74 9.89 3.93 -1.03
C ASN A 74 10.17 2.87 -2.10
N ALA A 75 9.18 2.57 -2.93
CA ALA A 75 9.24 1.57 -3.98
C ALA A 75 9.00 2.20 -5.34
N SER A 76 9.96 2.02 -6.25
CA SER A 76 9.88 2.50 -7.64
C SER A 76 10.03 1.35 -8.62
N TYR A 77 9.06 1.15 -9.52
CA TYR A 77 9.03 0.01 -10.45
C TYR A 77 9.20 -1.36 -9.75
N SER A 78 8.74 -1.43 -8.51
CA SER A 78 9.07 -2.47 -7.54
C SER A 78 7.77 -3.05 -7.00
N PRO A 79 7.38 -4.27 -7.40
CA PRO A 79 6.19 -4.91 -6.83
C PRO A 79 6.32 -5.06 -5.31
N VAL A 80 5.23 -4.79 -4.60
CA VAL A 80 5.15 -4.82 -3.14
C VAL A 80 4.13 -5.86 -2.72
N ASN A 81 4.50 -6.79 -1.84
CA ASN A 81 3.60 -7.78 -1.26
C ASN A 81 3.78 -7.78 0.26
N VAL A 82 2.75 -7.39 1.01
CA VAL A 82 2.80 -7.34 2.48
C VAL A 82 1.62 -8.06 3.07
N GLU A 83 1.88 -9.04 3.95
CA GLU A 83 0.82 -9.79 4.62
C GLU A 83 0.14 -8.92 5.70
N PHE A 84 0.92 -8.26 6.58
CA PHE A 84 0.39 -7.38 7.64
C PHE A 84 1.08 -6.02 7.68
N TRP A 85 0.38 -4.97 7.26
CA TRP A 85 0.80 -3.58 7.44
C TRP A 85 0.18 -2.99 8.70
N ASN A 86 0.90 -3.01 9.82
CA ASN A 86 0.33 -2.52 11.08
C ASN A 86 0.50 -1.02 11.27
N LEU A 87 1.66 -0.46 10.92
CA LEU A 87 1.96 0.97 11.06
C LEU A 87 3.15 1.37 10.18
N GLY A 88 2.98 2.43 9.40
CA GLY A 88 4.07 3.05 8.64
C GLY A 88 3.59 3.79 7.39
N GLU A 89 4.56 4.33 6.65
CA GLU A 89 4.37 5.01 5.38
C GLU A 89 4.88 4.17 4.19
N LEU A 90 4.09 4.10 3.13
CA LEU A 90 4.42 3.46 1.86
C LEU A 90 4.31 4.47 0.72
N ASN A 91 5.41 4.63 -0.03
CA ASN A 91 5.47 5.49 -1.21
C ASN A 91 5.71 4.64 -2.45
N LEU A 92 4.78 4.67 -3.40
CA LEU A 92 4.80 3.89 -4.62
C LEU A 92 4.97 4.78 -5.84
N ASN A 93 5.93 4.47 -6.69
CA ASN A 93 6.19 5.20 -7.93
C ASN A 93 6.29 4.21 -9.11
N TYR A 94 5.35 4.28 -10.04
CA TYR A 94 5.34 3.41 -11.22
C TYR A 94 5.30 1.91 -10.85
N VAL A 95 4.58 1.57 -9.78
CA VAL A 95 4.48 0.20 -9.27
C VAL A 95 3.28 -0.47 -9.92
N ASN A 96 3.54 -1.45 -10.78
CA ASN A 96 2.48 -2.17 -11.50
C ASN A 96 1.44 -2.80 -10.59
N ASN A 97 1.86 -3.29 -9.42
CA ASN A 97 0.99 -3.91 -8.43
C ASN A 97 1.60 -3.84 -7.03
N ALA A 98 0.81 -3.39 -6.06
CA ALA A 98 1.13 -3.39 -4.64
C ALA A 98 -0.02 -4.06 -3.87
N GLU A 99 0.24 -5.26 -3.38
CA GLU A 99 -0.72 -6.08 -2.65
C GLU A 99 -0.45 -6.00 -1.15
N ILE A 100 -1.47 -5.60 -0.38
CA ILE A 100 -1.42 -5.55 1.07
C ILE A 100 -2.63 -6.29 1.64
N LYS A 101 -2.38 -7.43 2.28
CA LYS A 101 -3.47 -8.31 2.71
C LYS A 101 -4.23 -7.79 3.92
N GLU A 102 -3.54 -7.19 4.90
CA GLU A 102 -4.22 -6.52 6.01
C GLU A 102 -3.54 -5.20 6.38
N VAL A 103 -4.34 -4.15 6.46
CA VAL A 103 -3.91 -2.80 6.87
C VAL A 103 -4.56 -2.42 8.19
N LYS A 104 -3.74 -2.06 9.19
CA LYS A 104 -4.22 -1.41 10.42
C LYS A 104 -4.00 0.09 10.44
N GLN A 105 -2.80 0.59 10.15
CA GLN A 105 -2.50 2.03 10.08
C GLN A 105 -1.53 2.29 8.93
N LEU A 106 -2.00 2.94 7.87
CA LEU A 106 -1.22 3.17 6.66
C LEU A 106 -1.34 4.61 6.18
N VAL A 107 -0.20 5.22 5.88
CA VAL A 107 -0.12 6.38 5.00
C VAL A 107 0.45 5.90 3.68
N LEU A 108 -0.32 6.03 2.60
CA LEU A 108 0.02 5.52 1.28
C LEU A 108 0.01 6.68 0.28
N ASN A 109 1.15 6.91 -0.38
CA ASN A 109 1.23 7.81 -1.53
C ASN A 109 1.56 6.98 -2.76
N ALA A 110 0.78 7.12 -3.82
CA ALA A 110 0.93 6.35 -5.05
C ALA A 110 0.87 7.24 -6.28
N THR A 111 1.94 7.19 -7.07
CA THR A 111 2.00 7.85 -8.38
C THR A 111 2.16 6.79 -9.48
N SER A 112 1.24 6.77 -10.44
CA SER A 112 1.24 5.79 -11.55
C SER A 112 1.34 4.35 -11.05
N SER A 113 0.58 4.01 -10.02
CA SER A 113 0.70 2.72 -9.32
C SER A 113 -0.65 2.12 -9.00
N ASN A 114 -0.76 0.80 -9.08
CA ASN A 114 -1.99 0.06 -8.72
C ASN A 114 -1.86 -0.53 -7.32
N ILE A 115 -2.94 -0.48 -6.56
CA ILE A 115 -3.00 -0.85 -5.14
C ILE A 115 -4.16 -1.81 -4.93
N ASP A 116 -3.85 -2.96 -4.32
CA ASP A 116 -4.84 -3.93 -3.85
C ASP A 116 -4.70 -4.08 -2.33
N ILE A 117 -5.73 -3.66 -1.59
CA ILE A 117 -5.85 -3.89 -0.15
C ILE A 117 -6.97 -4.90 0.08
N ASP A 118 -6.62 -6.11 0.54
CA ASP A 118 -7.65 -7.14 0.76
C ASP A 118 -8.54 -6.78 1.94
N LYS A 119 -7.95 -6.24 3.02
CA LYS A 119 -8.66 -5.94 4.27
C LYS A 119 -8.09 -4.71 4.98
N LEU A 120 -8.95 -3.72 5.23
CA LEU A 120 -8.68 -2.59 6.10
C LEU A 120 -9.35 -2.81 7.46
N SER A 121 -8.55 -2.94 8.54
CA SER A 121 -9.05 -3.17 9.90
C SER A 121 -8.90 -1.98 10.86
N GLY A 122 -8.22 -0.91 10.45
CA GLY A 122 -8.01 0.29 11.27
C GLY A 122 -8.19 1.61 10.50
N SER A 123 -7.11 2.35 10.31
CA SER A 123 -7.09 3.63 9.59
C SER A 123 -6.19 3.61 8.37
N ALA A 124 -6.59 4.32 7.32
CA ALA A 124 -5.70 4.60 6.19
C ALA A 124 -5.90 6.02 5.65
N ILE A 125 -4.79 6.62 5.24
CA ILE A 125 -4.77 7.84 4.41
C ILE A 125 -4.10 7.45 3.10
N ILE A 126 -4.82 7.60 1.99
CA ILE A 126 -4.36 7.19 0.66
C ILE A 126 -4.43 8.39 -0.26
N ASP A 127 -3.28 8.76 -0.84
CA ASP A 127 -3.15 9.74 -1.91
C ASP A 127 -2.72 9.03 -3.19
N GLY A 128 -3.66 8.89 -4.13
CA GLY A 128 -3.47 8.19 -5.40
C GLY A 128 -3.55 9.15 -6.58
N ASN A 129 -2.50 9.16 -7.41
CA ASN A 129 -2.44 9.92 -8.65
C ASN A 129 -2.03 9.02 -9.82
N ILE A 130 -2.97 8.75 -10.72
CA ILE A 130 -2.83 7.81 -11.86
C ILE A 130 -2.64 6.37 -11.36
N GLY A 131 -3.61 5.51 -11.62
CA GLY A 131 -3.62 4.10 -11.20
C GLY A 131 -4.88 3.71 -10.45
N ASP A 132 -5.07 2.41 -10.26
CA ASP A 132 -6.28 1.86 -9.66
C ASP A 132 -6.08 1.57 -8.15
N LEU A 133 -7.13 1.80 -7.37
CA LEU A 133 -7.21 1.46 -5.94
C LEU A 133 -8.35 0.47 -5.71
N ASN A 134 -8.05 -0.67 -5.13
CA ASN A 134 -9.03 -1.66 -4.75
C ASN A 134 -8.95 -1.93 -3.24
N ILE A 135 -10.08 -1.80 -2.53
CA ILE A 135 -10.22 -2.18 -1.13
C ILE A 135 -11.32 -3.24 -1.03
N SER A 136 -10.93 -4.50 -0.92
CA SER A 136 -11.85 -5.65 -1.04
C SER A 136 -12.71 -5.88 0.21
N LYS A 137 -12.26 -5.40 1.38
CA LYS A 137 -13.01 -5.49 2.64
C LYS A 137 -12.60 -4.37 3.60
N ILE A 138 -13.59 -3.78 4.28
CA ILE A 138 -13.38 -2.93 5.45
C ILE A 138 -14.00 -3.66 6.65
N GLU A 139 -13.20 -3.96 7.67
CA GLU A 139 -13.69 -4.59 8.91
C GLU A 139 -14.45 -3.59 9.76
N ASP A 140 -15.40 -4.09 10.56
CA ASP A 140 -16.17 -3.24 11.48
C ASP A 140 -15.29 -2.57 12.55
N SER A 141 -14.08 -3.05 12.78
CA SER A 141 -13.08 -2.43 13.66
C SER A 141 -12.46 -1.16 13.10
N PHE A 142 -12.62 -0.86 11.79
CA PHE A 142 -12.01 0.31 11.17
C PHE A 142 -12.45 1.61 11.85
N SER A 143 -11.64 2.64 11.76
CA SER A 143 -11.97 3.95 12.33
C SER A 143 -12.13 5.00 11.24
N ASN A 144 -11.13 5.16 10.38
CA ASN A 144 -11.11 6.24 9.40
C ASN A 144 -10.42 5.81 8.10
N LEU A 145 -11.05 6.12 6.96
CA LEU A 145 -10.47 5.97 5.64
C LEU A 145 -10.53 7.32 4.94
N ASN A 146 -9.38 7.94 4.67
CA ASN A 146 -9.29 9.18 3.91
C ASN A 146 -8.59 8.90 2.57
N ILE A 147 -9.25 9.27 1.48
CA ILE A 147 -8.79 8.99 0.13
C ILE A 147 -8.79 10.29 -0.68
N ILE A 148 -7.67 10.55 -1.34
CA ILE A 148 -7.52 11.61 -2.34
C ILE A 148 -7.13 10.93 -3.65
N LEU A 149 -7.90 11.17 -4.71
CA LEU A 149 -7.70 10.55 -6.02
C LEU A 149 -7.62 11.59 -7.12
N GLN A 150 -6.66 11.42 -8.01
CA GLN A 150 -6.52 12.20 -9.23
C GLN A 150 -6.20 11.28 -10.42
N ASN A 151 -7.03 11.34 -11.48
CA ASN A 151 -6.88 10.49 -12.67
C ASN A 151 -6.86 8.98 -12.36
N SER A 152 -7.65 8.54 -11.38
CA SER A 152 -7.61 7.18 -10.83
C SER A 152 -8.99 6.54 -10.82
N ASN A 153 -9.04 5.21 -10.79
CA ASN A 153 -10.25 4.48 -10.45
C ASN A 153 -10.14 3.91 -9.04
N ALA A 154 -11.25 3.85 -8.31
CA ALA A 154 -11.30 3.17 -7.04
C ALA A 154 -12.53 2.28 -6.92
N PHE A 155 -12.32 1.06 -6.44
CA PHE A 155 -13.36 0.14 -6.00
C PHE A 155 -13.21 -0.08 -4.50
N ILE A 156 -14.27 0.14 -3.73
CA ILE A 156 -14.24 0.08 -2.26
C ILE A 156 -15.45 -0.71 -1.77
N LYS A 157 -15.20 -1.86 -1.16
CA LYS A 157 -16.25 -2.60 -0.47
C LYS A 157 -16.58 -1.96 0.88
N LEU A 158 -17.84 -1.57 1.06
CA LEU A 158 -18.35 -0.93 2.26
C LEU A 158 -18.31 -1.88 3.47
N PRO A 159 -18.06 -1.35 4.67
CA PRO A 159 -18.17 -2.12 5.91
C PRO A 159 -19.65 -2.43 6.23
N SER A 160 -19.86 -3.45 7.06
CA SER A 160 -21.22 -3.78 7.55
C SER A 160 -21.67 -2.82 8.66
N VAL A 161 -20.74 -2.31 9.46
CA VAL A 161 -21.02 -1.26 10.44
C VAL A 161 -21.40 0.05 9.78
N ASP A 162 -22.38 0.75 10.36
CA ASP A 162 -22.78 2.08 9.93
C ASP A 162 -21.59 3.05 9.98
N ALA A 163 -21.41 3.87 8.95
CA ALA A 163 -20.26 4.76 8.82
C ALA A 163 -20.66 6.06 8.15
N ASN A 164 -20.03 7.15 8.56
CA ASN A 164 -20.14 8.40 7.85
C ASN A 164 -19.39 8.29 6.53
N VAL A 165 -20.06 8.58 5.41
CA VAL A 165 -19.45 8.58 4.08
C VAL A 165 -19.58 9.98 3.50
N GLN A 166 -18.45 10.57 3.13
CA GLN A 166 -18.39 11.85 2.44
C GLN A 166 -17.61 11.70 1.15
N TYR A 167 -18.20 12.16 0.06
CA TYR A 167 -17.57 12.21 -1.25
C TYR A 167 -17.66 13.61 -1.81
N LYS A 168 -16.55 14.07 -2.39
CA LYS A 168 -16.47 15.30 -3.18
C LYS A 168 -15.71 15.03 -4.48
N GLY A 169 -16.40 15.20 -5.60
CA GLY A 169 -15.90 14.94 -6.95
C GLY A 169 -15.78 16.21 -7.79
N SER A 170 -14.72 16.28 -8.60
CA SER A 170 -14.57 17.26 -9.68
C SER A 170 -14.31 16.51 -10.99
N TYR A 171 -15.21 16.64 -11.97
CA TYR A 171 -15.16 15.89 -13.23
C TYR A 171 -14.98 14.38 -13.02
N SER A 172 -15.68 13.85 -12.01
CA SER A 172 -15.53 12.47 -11.53
C SER A 172 -16.89 11.78 -11.48
N LYS A 173 -16.89 10.45 -11.53
CA LYS A 173 -18.08 9.62 -11.33
C LYS A 173 -18.05 8.99 -9.96
N PHE A 174 -19.22 8.83 -9.37
CA PHE A 174 -19.40 8.20 -8.07
C PHE A 174 -20.61 7.27 -8.11
N SER A 175 -20.43 6.05 -7.61
CA SER A 175 -21.49 5.08 -7.41
C SER A 175 -21.48 4.61 -5.96
N HIS A 176 -22.66 4.53 -5.36
CA HIS A 176 -22.85 4.05 -4.00
C HIS A 176 -24.25 3.42 -3.87
N PRO A 177 -24.47 2.34 -3.07
CA PRO A 177 -25.75 1.63 -3.03
C PRO A 177 -26.93 2.50 -2.59
N ASN A 178 -26.69 3.45 -1.68
CA ASN A 178 -27.69 4.43 -1.24
C ASN A 178 -27.91 5.62 -2.19
N GLN A 179 -27.28 5.63 -3.37
CA GLN A 179 -27.44 6.68 -4.37
C GLN A 179 -28.36 6.19 -5.49
N SER A 180 -29.31 7.04 -5.90
CA SER A 180 -30.12 6.75 -7.09
C SER A 180 -29.22 6.66 -8.33
N ALA A 181 -29.47 5.67 -9.20
CA ALA A 181 -28.75 5.50 -10.46
C ALA A 181 -28.78 6.75 -11.38
N LYS A 182 -29.75 7.65 -11.22
CA LYS A 182 -29.84 8.92 -11.97
C LYS A 182 -28.80 9.96 -11.53
N ASN A 183 -28.12 9.76 -10.39
CA ASN A 183 -27.25 10.75 -9.76
C ASN A 183 -25.74 10.40 -9.80
N GLN A 184 -25.32 9.38 -10.57
CA GLN A 184 -23.92 8.90 -10.58
C GLN A 184 -22.84 9.95 -10.99
N SER A 185 -23.27 11.12 -11.50
CA SER A 185 -22.40 12.25 -11.84
C SER A 185 -22.46 13.40 -10.82
N SER A 186 -22.99 13.17 -9.60
CA SER A 186 -23.08 14.21 -8.57
C SER A 186 -21.69 14.59 -8.06
N SER A 187 -21.40 15.89 -8.02
CA SER A 187 -20.14 16.44 -7.50
C SER A 187 -19.94 16.25 -5.99
N SER A 188 -20.95 15.79 -5.26
CA SER A 188 -20.85 15.48 -3.84
C SER A 188 -21.87 14.41 -3.42
N PHE A 189 -21.54 13.69 -2.36
CA PHE A 189 -22.44 12.76 -1.67
C PHE A 189 -22.11 12.75 -0.17
N SER A 190 -23.14 12.60 0.66
CA SER A 190 -22.98 12.49 2.10
C SER A 190 -23.99 11.50 2.68
N LYS A 191 -23.51 10.58 3.51
CA LYS A 191 -24.31 9.70 4.35
C LYS A 191 -23.81 9.85 5.79
N SER A 192 -24.70 10.22 6.71
CA SER A 192 -24.37 10.22 8.14
C SER A 192 -24.33 8.79 8.68
N GLY A 193 -23.35 8.51 9.53
CA GLY A 193 -23.30 7.28 10.32
C GLY A 193 -23.20 7.58 11.81
N SER A 194 -23.66 6.65 12.63
CA SER A 194 -23.79 6.79 14.09
C SER A 194 -22.62 6.19 14.89
N SER A 195 -21.76 5.38 14.26
CA SER A 195 -20.69 4.64 14.93
C SER A 195 -19.43 5.47 15.26
N GLY A 196 -19.35 6.71 14.79
CA GLY A 196 -18.14 7.53 14.85
C GLY A 196 -17.06 7.15 13.82
N LYS A 197 -17.32 6.19 12.93
CA LYS A 197 -16.40 5.78 11.84
C LYS A 197 -16.63 6.62 10.59
N SER A 198 -15.57 6.85 9.82
CA SER A 198 -15.63 7.73 8.64
C SER A 198 -14.90 7.20 7.41
N ILE A 199 -15.50 7.45 6.24
CA ILE A 199 -14.91 7.28 4.91
C ILE A 199 -15.05 8.61 4.20
N ILE A 200 -13.92 9.26 3.88
CA ILE A 200 -13.87 10.55 3.20
C ILE A 200 -13.11 10.37 1.90
N ILE A 201 -13.71 10.79 0.78
CA ILE A 201 -13.15 10.63 -0.55
C ILE A 201 -13.20 11.97 -1.29
N ASN A 202 -12.03 12.45 -1.71
CA ASN A 202 -11.89 13.57 -2.63
C ASN A 202 -11.37 13.05 -3.97
N ALA A 203 -12.10 13.32 -5.05
CA ALA A 203 -11.80 12.76 -6.36
C ALA A 203 -11.76 13.84 -7.44
N LYS A 204 -10.74 13.78 -8.33
CA LYS A 204 -10.61 14.64 -9.51
C LYS A 204 -10.32 13.80 -10.75
N TYR A 205 -11.08 13.98 -11.82
CA TYR A 205 -10.96 13.18 -13.05
C TYR A 205 -10.93 11.65 -12.80
N SER A 206 -11.73 11.19 -11.84
CA SER A 206 -11.63 9.83 -11.31
C SER A 206 -12.99 9.12 -11.31
N ASN A 207 -12.98 7.79 -11.25
CA ASN A 207 -14.20 6.99 -11.06
C ASN A 207 -14.12 6.29 -9.70
N VAL A 208 -15.15 6.43 -8.88
CA VAL A 208 -15.21 5.80 -7.56
C VAL A 208 -16.48 4.97 -7.47
N GLU A 209 -16.30 3.68 -7.21
CA GLU A 209 -17.38 2.72 -7.01
C GLU A 209 -17.31 2.16 -5.59
N MET A 210 -18.43 2.26 -4.88
CA MET A 210 -18.60 1.68 -3.55
C MET A 210 -19.72 0.64 -3.59
N GLU A 211 -19.49 -0.52 -2.97
CA GLU A 211 -20.45 -1.63 -2.88
C GLU A 211 -20.59 -2.16 -1.45
#